data_AF-A0A6J6LZE5-F1
#
_entry.id   AF-A0A6J6LZE5-F1
#
_cell.length_a   1.000
_cell.length_b   1.000
_cell.length_c   1.000
_cell.angle_alpha   90.00
_cell.angle_beta   90.00
_cell.angle_gamma   90.00
#
_symmetry.space_group_name_H-M   'P 1'
#
loop_
_entity.id
_entity.type
_entity.pdbx_description
1 polymer ?
#
loop_
_entity_poly.entity_id
_entity_poly.type
_entity_poly.pdbx_seq_one_letter_code
_entity_poly.pdbx_strand_id
1 'polypeptide(L)' 'MQTQFGPVQVQVTLNGNKITTIKALQTPQGGRSSWINKQAVPYLVQQTLTAQSAAIQGVGGATYTTEGWITSLQSALSK' A
#
# COMPACT_ATOMS: atom_id res chain seq x y z
N MET A 1 12.50 -13.27 2.27
CA MET A 1 11.33 -13.99 1.71
C MET A 1 10.96 -13.29 0.40
N GLN A 2 11.46 -13.80 -0.72
CA GLN A 2 11.19 -13.24 -2.05
C GLN A 2 9.81 -13.76 -2.47
N THR A 3 8.79 -12.91 -2.43
CA THR A 3 7.46 -13.29 -2.90
C THR A 3 7.55 -13.62 -4.39
N GLN A 4 6.91 -14.72 -4.80
CA GLN A 4 6.84 -15.22 -6.19
C GLN A 4 6.36 -14.18 -7.22
N PHE A 5 5.88 -13.02 -6.76
CA PHE A 5 5.31 -11.97 -7.58
C PHE A 5 6.18 -10.71 -7.72
N GLY A 6 7.44 -10.76 -7.26
CA GLY A 6 8.36 -9.63 -7.32
C GLY A 6 8.14 -8.62 -6.18
N PRO A 7 9.06 -7.65 -6.01
CA PRO A 7 8.99 -6.69 -4.93
C PRO A 7 7.76 -5.77 -5.09
N VAL A 8 6.99 -5.61 -4.01
CA VAL A 8 6.02 -4.52 -3.91
C VAL A 8 6.81 -3.23 -3.67
N GLN A 9 6.65 -2.24 -4.52
CA GLN A 9 7.13 -0.88 -4.28
C GLN A 9 5.95 0.06 -4.10
N VAL A 10 5.98 0.80 -3.01
CA VAL A 10 4.97 1.79 -2.68
C VAL A 10 5.66 3.13 -2.50
N GLN A 11 5.15 4.16 -3.15
CA GLN A 11 5.57 5.53 -2.93
C GLN A 11 4.57 6.20 -1.99
N VAL A 12 5.06 6.57 -0.82
CA VAL A 12 4.33 7.39 0.14
C VAL A 12 4.87 8.80 0.08
N THR A 13 3.99 9.79 0.00
CA THR A 13 4.29 11.21 0.14
C THR A 13 3.77 11.68 1.48
N LEU A 14 4.70 12.02 2.36
CA LEU A 14 4.43 12.71 3.61
C LEU A 14 4.69 14.20 3.44
N ASN A 15 3.86 15.01 4.08
CA ASN A 15 4.09 16.43 4.20
C ASN A 15 4.04 16.78 5.70
N GLY A 16 5.22 16.94 6.30
CA GLY A 16 5.39 16.97 7.76
C GLY A 16 4.97 15.64 8.39
N ASN A 17 4.08 15.70 9.39
CA ASN A 17 3.52 14.52 10.07
C ASN A 17 2.24 13.96 9.44
N LYS A 18 1.87 14.38 8.22
CA LYS A 18 0.64 13.95 7.54
C LYS A 18 0.90 13.27 6.22
N ILE A 19 0.10 12.25 5.95
CA ILE A 19 0.13 11.54 4.67
C ILE A 19 -0.69 12.37 3.68
N THR A 20 -0.05 12.80 2.60
CA THR A 20 -0.68 13.65 1.58
C THR A 20 -1.01 12.88 0.31
N THR A 21 -0.11 12.01 -0.12
CA THR A 21 -0.32 11.18 -1.31
C THR A 21 0.29 9.82 -1.08
N ILE A 22 -0.26 8.80 -1.70
CA ILE A 22 0.32 7.47 -1.66
C ILE A 22 -0.03 6.74 -2.95
N LYS A 23 0.89 5.94 -3.47
CA LYS A 23 0.74 5.29 -4.77
C LYS A 23 1.55 4.01 -4.82
N ALA A 24 0.98 2.93 -5.32
CA ALA A 24 1.75 1.73 -5.60
C ALA A 24 2.52 1.93 -6.90
N LEU A 25 3.85 1.92 -6.83
CA LEU A 25 4.74 2.00 -7.99
C LEU A 25 4.93 0.63 -8.64
N GLN A 26 5.04 -0.40 -7.81
CA GLN A 26 5.19 -1.77 -8.25
C GLN A 26 4.36 -2.67 -7.35
N THR A 27 3.54 -3.50 -7.96
CA THR A 27 2.77 -4.51 -7.24
C THR A 27 2.93 -5.85 -7.94
N PRO A 28 2.75 -6.96 -7.22
CA PRO A 28 2.50 -8.27 -7.78
C PRO A 28 1.55 -8.23 -8.98
N GLN A 29 2.08 -8.39 -10.19
CA GLN A 29 1.27 -8.50 -11.41
C GLN A 29 1.30 -9.94 -11.91
N GLY A 30 0.12 -10.51 -12.17
CA GLY A 30 -0.05 -11.87 -12.68
C GLY A 30 -1.42 -12.44 -12.32
N GLY A 31 -2.22 -12.78 -13.34
CA GLY A 31 -3.56 -13.34 -13.16
C GLY A 31 -4.51 -12.45 -12.33
N ARG A 32 -5.13 -13.04 -11.30
CA ARG A 32 -6.14 -12.41 -10.43
C ARG A 32 -5.58 -11.22 -9.64
N SER A 33 -4.29 -11.21 -9.30
CA SER A 33 -3.66 -10.16 -8.50
C SER A 33 -3.66 -8.79 -9.17
N SER A 34 -3.56 -8.74 -10.51
CA SER A 34 -3.60 -7.47 -11.25
C SER A 34 -4.99 -6.81 -11.18
N TRP A 35 -6.05 -7.63 -11.26
CA TRP A 35 -7.43 -7.18 -11.10
C TRP A 35 -7.72 -6.68 -9.68
N ILE A 36 -7.24 -7.42 -8.68
CA ILE A 36 -7.38 -7.01 -7.27
C ILE A 36 -6.62 -5.71 -7.02
N ASN A 37 -5.37 -5.58 -7.48
CA ASN A 37 -4.57 -4.37 -7.27
C ASN A 37 -5.21 -3.13 -7.91
N LYS A 38 -5.84 -3.25 -9.08
CA LYS A 38 -6.59 -2.13 -9.68
C LYS A 38 -7.70 -1.59 -8.79
N GLN A 39 -8.36 -2.45 -8.00
CA GLN A 39 -9.39 -2.04 -7.05
C GLN A 39 -8.82 -1.70 -5.67
N ALA A 40 -7.78 -2.41 -5.23
CA ALA A 40 -7.18 -2.27 -3.92
C ALA A 40 -6.36 -1.00 -3.79
N VAL A 41 -5.60 -0.60 -4.82
CA VAL A 41 -4.76 0.61 -4.76
C VAL A 41 -5.58 1.86 -4.42
N PRO A 42 -6.64 2.25 -5.16
CA PRO A 42 -7.42 3.44 -4.81
C PRO A 42 -8.12 3.32 -3.46
N TYR A 43 -8.57 2.11 -3.08
CA TYR A 43 -9.17 1.86 -1.76
C TYR A 43 -8.17 2.08 -0.62
N LEU A 44 -6.97 1.52 -0.73
CA LEU A 44 -5.88 1.69 0.24
C LEU A 44 -5.48 3.17 0.35
N VAL A 45 -5.41 3.90 -0.78
CA VAL A 45 -5.14 5.35 -0.79
C VAL A 45 -6.17 6.09 0.04
N GLN A 46 -7.46 5.87 -0.23
CA GLN A 46 -8.54 6.57 0.46
C GLN A 46 -8.59 6.22 1.95
N GLN A 47 -8.44 4.94 2.29
CA GLN A 47 -8.33 4.47 3.68
C GLN A 47 -7.14 5.13 4.39
N THR A 48 -5.99 5.20 3.73
CA THR A 48 -4.78 5.83 4.30
C THR A 48 -4.99 7.31 4.55
N LEU A 49 -5.55 8.03 3.57
CA LEU A 49 -5.82 9.46 3.69
C LEU A 49 -6.84 9.75 4.80
N THR A 50 -7.84 8.88 4.95
CA THR A 50 -8.88 8.98 5.98
C THR A 50 -8.34 8.64 7.37
N ALA A 51 -7.61 7.53 7.50
CA ALA A 51 -7.05 7.09 8.77
C ALA A 51 -5.87 7.98 9.22
N GLN A 52 -5.20 8.68 8.28
CA GLN A 52 -3.93 9.37 8.51
C GLN A 52 -2.91 8.49 9.23
N SER A 53 -2.97 7.17 9.00
CA SER A 53 -2.22 6.18 9.74
C SER A 53 -1.93 4.96 8.86
N ALA A 54 -0.96 4.17 9.27
CA ALA A 54 -0.66 2.88 8.68
C ALA A 54 -1.69 1.80 9.05
N ALA A 55 -2.56 2.05 10.03
CA ALA A 55 -3.59 1.12 10.45
C ALA A 55 -4.80 1.12 9.49
N ILE A 56 -4.59 0.65 8.26
CA ILE A 56 -5.63 0.53 7.24
C ILE A 56 -6.00 -0.92 6.99
N GLN A 57 -7.24 -1.14 6.54
CA GLN A 57 -7.65 -2.47 6.13
C GLN A 57 -7.31 -2.71 4.66
N GLY A 58 -6.61 -3.81 4.41
CA GLY A 58 -6.34 -4.30 3.08
C GLY A 58 -7.57 -4.88 2.39
N VAL A 59 -7.47 -5.04 1.07
CA VAL A 59 -8.48 -5.77 0.31
C VAL A 59 -8.12 -7.25 0.28
N GLY A 60 -9.13 -8.12 0.46
CA GLY A 60 -8.96 -9.57 0.39
C GLY A 60 -8.34 -9.99 -0.95
N GLY A 61 -7.14 -10.57 -0.89
CA GLY A 61 -6.35 -10.97 -2.07
C GLY A 61 -5.26 -9.98 -2.50
N ALA A 62 -5.14 -8.83 -1.83
CA ALA A 62 -4.01 -7.90 -1.93
C ALA A 62 -3.18 -7.84 -0.64
N THR A 63 -3.10 -8.95 0.10
CA THR A 63 -2.40 -9.03 1.40
C THR A 63 -0.95 -8.56 1.27
N TYR A 64 -0.21 -9.06 0.28
CA TYR A 64 1.18 -8.66 0.04
C TYR A 64 1.34 -7.17 -0.23
N THR A 65 0.48 -6.59 -1.07
CA THR A 65 0.47 -5.16 -1.36
C THR A 65 0.18 -4.37 -0.08
N THR A 66 -0.78 -4.83 0.71
CA THR A 66 -1.22 -4.17 1.95
C THR A 66 -0.12 -4.21 3.01
N GLU A 67 0.51 -5.36 3.27
CA GLU A 67 1.55 -5.48 4.30
C GLU A 67 2.77 -4.59 3.98
N GLY A 68 3.22 -4.59 2.72
CA GLY A 68 4.32 -3.72 2.29
C GLY A 68 3.95 -2.24 2.44
N TRP A 69 2.72 -1.90 2.09
CA TRP A 69 2.17 -0.55 2.23
C TRP A 69 2.10 -0.08 3.68
N ILE A 70 1.56 -0.91 4.57
CA ILE A 70 1.49 -0.64 6.02
C ILE A 70 2.89 -0.46 6.58
N THR A 71 3.82 -1.34 6.23
CA THR A 71 5.21 -1.27 6.72
C THR A 71 5.88 0.05 6.31
N SER A 72 5.79 0.42 5.03
CA SER A 72 6.32 1.70 4.54
C SER A 72 5.66 2.90 5.23
N LEU A 73 4.35 2.86 5.43
CA LEU A 73 3.61 3.90 6.14
C LEU A 73 4.02 4.01 7.61
N GLN A 74 4.19 2.89 8.31
CA GLN A 74 4.62 2.89 9.71
C GLN A 74 6.00 3.54 9.82
N SER A 75 6.97 3.16 8.97
CA SER A 75 8.31 3.75 8.95
C SER A 75 8.28 5.25 8.61
N ALA A 76 7.35 5.67 7.78
CA ALA A 76 7.12 7.06 7.43
C ALA A 76 6.55 7.87 8.61
N LEU A 77 5.56 7.33 9.32
CA LEU A 77 4.87 8.00 10.43
C LEU A 77 5.63 7.99 11.76
N SER A 78 6.50 7.00 11.97
CA SER A 78 7.27 6.82 13.21
C SER A 78 8.58 7.64 13.25
N LYS A 79 8.80 8.52 12.28
CA LYS A 79 9.97 9.39 12.17
C LYS A 79 9.57 10.85 12.37
#